data_AF-A0A935ZBG0-F1
#
_entry.id   AF-A0A935ZBG0-F1
#
_cell.length_a   1.000
_cell.length_b   1.000
_cell.length_c   1.000
_cell.angle_alpha   90.00
_cell.angle_beta   90.00
_cell.angle_gamma   90.00
#
_symmetry.space_group_name_H-M   'P 1'
#
loop_
_entity.id
_entity.type
_entity.pdbx_description
1 polymer ?
#
loop_
_entity_poly.entity_id
_entity_poly.type
_entity_poly.pdbx_seq_one_letter_code
_entity_poly.pdbx_strand_id
1 'polypeptide(L)'
;MPEVLELVLSFAFTTWAVFFIVLRDEKRLTPEQLARAWPPTTRTIALVFLSIFALVMHFVLTRRSLKGLGLGLGAALAVVVTHGLLFGTLEFFLAPDGGAP
;
A
#
# COMPACT_ATOMS: atom_id res chain seq x y z
N MET A 1 -1.94 -25.56 1.42
CA MET A 1 -1.99 -24.80 2.71
C MET A 1 -0.97 -23.67 2.78
N PRO A 2 0.31 -23.82 2.37
CA PRO A 2 1.25 -22.69 2.36
C PRO A 2 0.78 -21.54 1.44
N GLU A 3 0.09 -21.84 0.34
CA GLU A 3 -0.41 -20.85 -0.62
C GLU A 3 -1.49 -19.93 -0.02
N VAL A 4 -2.38 -20.50 0.81
CA VAL A 4 -3.40 -19.71 1.51
C VAL A 4 -2.76 -18.84 2.57
N LEU A 5 -1.77 -19.35 3.30
CA LEU A 5 -1.03 -18.57 4.29
C LEU A 5 -0.26 -17.43 3.62
N GLU A 6 0.43 -17.70 2.51
CA GLU A 6 1.16 -16.71 1.73
C GLU A 6 0.22 -15.62 1.20
N LEU A 7 -0.94 -16.01 0.65
CA LEU A 7 -1.98 -15.07 0.21
C LEU A 7 -2.46 -14.18 1.36
N VAL A 8 -2.73 -14.77 2.53
CA VAL A 8 -3.19 -14.03 3.72
C VAL A 8 -2.11 -13.07 4.22
N LEU A 9 -0.85 -13.51 4.28
CA LEU A 9 0.28 -12.67 4.69
C LEU A 9 0.52 -11.54 3.69
N SER A 10 0.49 -11.84 2.40
CA SER A 10 0.62 -10.89 1.30
C SER A 10 -0.46 -9.81 1.35
N PHE A 11 -1.72 -10.23 1.53
CA PHE A 11 -2.86 -9.32 1.70
C PHE A 11 -2.75 -8.49 2.98
N ALA A 12 -2.41 -9.12 4.11
CA ALA A 12 -2.27 -8.45 5.41
C ALA A 12 -1.16 -7.40 5.38
N PHE A 13 0.01 -7.76 4.83
CA PHE A 13 1.15 -6.85 4.69
C PHE A 13 0.77 -5.65 3.81
N THR A 14 0.20 -5.90 2.63
CA THR A 14 -0.13 -4.82 1.69
C THR A 14 -1.18 -3.88 2.29
N THR A 15 -2.23 -4.45 2.90
CA THR A 15 -3.28 -3.68 3.58
C THR A 15 -2.69 -2.85 4.72
N TRP A 16 -1.87 -3.47 5.57
CA TRP A 16 -1.19 -2.77 6.66
C TRP A 16 -0.31 -1.62 6.15
N ALA A 17 0.47 -1.85 5.10
CA ALA A 17 1.38 -0.87 4.53
C ALA A 17 0.64 0.36 4.00
N VAL A 18 -0.44 0.17 3.22
CA VAL A 18 -1.22 1.30 2.69
C VAL A 18 -1.91 2.08 3.80
N PHE A 19 -2.46 1.40 4.82
CA PHE A 19 -3.04 2.07 5.99
C PHE A 19 -1.99 2.86 6.77
N PHE A 20 -0.84 2.25 7.03
CA PHE A 20 0.25 2.89 7.76
C PHE A 20 0.71 4.17 7.07
N ILE A 21 0.93 4.13 5.75
CA ILE A 21 1.37 5.30 4.99
C ILE A 21 0.31 6.40 5.05
N VAL A 22 -0.97 6.10 4.80
CA VAL A 22 -2.03 7.11 4.82
C VAL A 22 -2.19 7.71 6.22
N LEU A 23 -2.26 6.90 7.27
CA LEU A 23 -2.43 7.40 8.65
C LEU A 23 -1.22 8.20 9.13
N ARG A 24 0.00 7.84 8.71
CA ARG A 24 1.22 8.61 8.98
C ARG A 24 1.19 9.93 8.23
N ASP A 25 0.71 9.91 7.00
CA ASP A 25 0.65 11.07 6.13
C ASP A 25 -0.38 12.10 6.59
N GLU A 26 -1.57 11.66 6.98
CA GLU A 26 -2.63 12.52 7.51
C GLU A 26 -2.18 13.34 8.72
N LYS A 27 -1.32 12.77 9.57
CA LYS A 27 -0.72 13.47 10.72
C LYS A 27 0.18 14.64 10.34
N ARG A 28 0.58 14.74 9.07
CA ARG A 28 1.48 15.77 8.52
C ARG A 28 0.75 16.76 7.62
N LEU A 29 -0.54 16.55 7.35
CA LEU A 29 -1.34 17.43 6.49
C LEU A 29 -1.74 18.70 7.23
N THR A 30 -1.85 19.80 6.49
CA THR A 30 -2.53 21.00 7.00
C THR A 30 -4.04 20.74 7.12
N PRO A 31 -4.77 21.52 7.94
CA PRO A 31 -6.22 21.38 8.04
C PRO A 31 -6.95 21.45 6.69
N GLU A 32 -6.52 22.33 5.79
CA GLU A 32 -7.12 22.52 4.46
C GLU A 32 -6.87 21.33 3.52
N GLN A 33 -5.75 20.63 3.70
CA GLN A 33 -5.43 19.42 2.94
C GLN A 33 -6.22 18.23 3.47
N LEU A 34 -6.31 18.10 4.80
CA LEU A 34 -7.06 17.04 5.46
C LEU A 34 -8.57 17.16 5.19
N ALA A 35 -9.10 18.37 5.08
CA ALA A 35 -10.49 18.62 4.69
C ALA A 35 -10.86 18.08 3.29
N ARG A 36 -9.87 17.79 2.44
CA ARG A 36 -10.06 17.19 1.11
C ARG A 36 -9.92 15.67 1.12
N ALA A 37 -9.42 15.10 2.20
CA ALA A 37 -9.27 13.66 2.34
C ALA A 37 -10.66 12.99 2.38
N TRP A 38 -10.68 11.69 2.09
CA TRP A 38 -11.91 10.93 2.26
C TRP A 38 -12.34 10.88 3.73
N PRO A 39 -13.67 10.83 3.98
CA PRO A 39 -14.17 10.47 5.31
C PRO A 39 -13.61 9.11 5.76
N PRO A 40 -13.46 8.88 7.08
CA PRO A 40 -12.82 7.66 7.59
C PRO A 40 -13.38 6.35 7.02
N THR A 41 -14.71 6.25 6.87
CA THR A 41 -15.37 5.06 6.32
C THR A 41 -15.01 4.84 4.85
N THR A 42 -15.12 5.88 4.01
CA THR A 42 -14.77 5.81 2.58
C THR A 42 -13.29 5.50 2.39
N ARG A 43 -12.42 6.12 3.20
CA ARG A 43 -10.98 5.84 3.21
C ARG A 43 -10.70 4.37 3.51
N THR A 44 -11.32 3.82 4.55
CA THR A 44 -11.14 2.40 4.94
C THR A 44 -11.55 1.47 3.81
N ILE A 45 -12.72 1.68 3.20
CA ILE A 45 -13.19 0.86 2.08
C ILE A 45 -12.22 0.99 0.88
N ALA A 46 -11.83 2.21 0.53
CA ALA A 46 -10.91 2.45 -0.58
C ALA A 46 -9.56 1.74 -0.35
N LEU A 47 -8.99 1.81 0.85
CA LEU A 47 -7.72 1.17 1.17
C LEU A 47 -7.79 -0.35 1.14
N VAL A 48 -8.89 -0.96 1.56
CA VAL A 48 -9.06 -2.42 1.52
C VAL A 48 -9.24 -2.93 0.10
N PHE A 49 -10.10 -2.28 -0.70
CA PHE A 49 -10.49 -2.80 -2.02
C PHE A 49 -9.65 -2.28 -3.18
N LEU A 50 -9.17 -1.03 -3.12
CA LEU A 50 -8.34 -0.42 -4.17
C LEU A 50 -6.85 -0.38 -3.79
N SER A 51 -6.50 -0.56 -2.52
CA SER A 51 -5.12 -0.74 -2.05
C SER A 51 -4.17 0.37 -2.57
N ILE A 52 -3.11 0.01 -3.29
CA ILE A 52 -2.12 0.94 -3.84
C ILE A 52 -2.73 2.02 -4.74
N PHE A 53 -3.87 1.77 -5.39
CA PHE A 53 -4.56 2.80 -6.17
C PHE A 53 -5.22 3.83 -5.27
N ALA A 54 -5.84 3.39 -4.16
CA ALA A 54 -6.36 4.30 -3.15
C ALA A 54 -5.23 5.12 -2.49
N LEU A 55 -4.05 4.52 -2.32
CA LEU A 55 -2.87 5.25 -1.84
C LEU A 55 -2.49 6.39 -2.81
N VAL A 56 -2.42 6.14 -4.11
CA VAL A 56 -2.15 7.21 -5.10
C VAL A 56 -3.22 8.29 -5.04
N MET A 57 -4.49 7.89 -5.03
CA MET A 57 -5.62 8.81 -4.97
C MET A 57 -5.60 9.68 -3.71
N HIS A 58 -5.24 9.13 -2.54
CA HIS A 58 -5.09 9.88 -1.30
C HIS A 58 -4.17 11.09 -1.48
N PHE A 59 -2.97 10.89 -2.05
CA PHE A 59 -2.01 11.97 -2.27
C PHE A 59 -2.49 12.97 -3.33
N VAL A 60 -3.15 12.51 -4.39
CA VAL A 60 -3.74 13.37 -5.42
C VAL A 60 -4.84 14.26 -4.84
N LEU A 61 -5.75 13.70 -4.05
CA LEU A 61 -6.88 14.42 -3.46
C LEU A 61 -6.43 15.45 -2.43
N THR A 62 -5.51 15.08 -1.55
CA THR A 62 -5.05 15.94 -0.45
C THR A 62 -4.14 17.09 -0.94
N ARG A 63 -3.26 16.84 -1.93
CA ARG A 63 -2.34 17.89 -2.45
C ARG A 63 -2.83 18.64 -3.68
N ARG A 64 -3.61 18.02 -4.56
CA ARG A 64 -4.02 18.58 -5.87
C ARG A 64 -2.85 19.16 -6.68
N SER A 65 -1.75 18.43 -6.76
CA SER A 65 -0.54 18.87 -7.48
C SER A 65 0.22 17.69 -8.08
N LEU A 66 1.10 17.98 -9.06
CA LEU A 66 2.03 17.00 -9.62
C LEU A 66 2.95 16.41 -8.55
N LYS A 67 3.35 17.21 -7.55
CA LYS A 67 4.08 16.71 -6.38
C LYS A 67 3.26 15.67 -5.61
N GLY A 68 1.96 15.90 -5.45
CA GLY A 68 1.03 14.92 -4.87
C GLY A 68 0.99 13.63 -5.66
N LEU A 69 0.85 13.70 -6.99
CA LEU A 69 0.88 12.53 -7.85
C LEU A 69 2.21 11.76 -7.72
N GLY A 70 3.35 12.46 -7.73
CA GLY A 70 4.67 11.85 -7.56
C GLY A 70 4.84 11.17 -6.20
N LEU A 71 4.33 11.76 -5.11
CA LEU A 71 4.32 11.12 -3.79
C LEU A 71 3.45 9.86 -3.78
N GLY A 72 2.27 9.92 -4.40
CA GLY A 72 1.38 8.76 -4.50
C GLY A 72 2.01 7.61 -5.28
N LEU A 73 2.56 7.89 -6.46
CA LEU A 73 3.24 6.89 -7.29
C LEU A 73 4.49 6.35 -6.61
N GLY A 74 5.30 7.21 -5.99
CA GLY A 74 6.48 6.80 -5.23
C GLY A 74 6.13 5.91 -4.04
N ALA A 75 5.05 6.22 -3.31
CA ALA A 75 4.58 5.41 -2.20
C ALA A 75 4.02 4.06 -2.68
N ALA A 76 3.23 4.04 -3.76
CA ALA A 76 2.75 2.80 -4.36
C ALA A 76 3.90 1.92 -4.85
N LEU A 77 4.88 2.50 -5.53
CA LEU A 77 6.09 1.79 -5.97
C LEU A 77 6.86 1.22 -4.76
N ALA A 78 7.02 2.00 -3.69
CA ALA A 78 7.69 1.53 -2.49
C ALA A 78 6.97 0.33 -1.85
N VAL A 79 5.63 0.33 -1.82
CA VAL A 79 4.84 -0.81 -1.33
C VAL A 79 5.06 -2.04 -2.21
N VAL A 80 4.97 -1.89 -3.53
CA VAL A 80 5.16 -3.00 -4.50
C VAL A 80 6.56 -3.59 -4.40
N VAL A 81 7.60 -2.75 -4.39
CA VAL A 81 9.00 -3.20 -4.29
C VAL A 81 9.24 -3.87 -2.94
N THR A 82 8.78 -3.29 -1.84
CA THR A 82 8.98 -3.88 -0.50
C THR A 82 8.25 -5.21 -0.37
N HIS A 83 7.01 -5.30 -0.89
CA HIS A 83 6.26 -6.54 -0.95
C HIS A 83 7.01 -7.60 -1.76
N GLY A 84 7.39 -7.30 -3.00
CA GLY A 84 8.10 -8.25 -3.87
C GLY A 84 9.44 -8.71 -3.30
N LEU A 85 10.20 -7.81 -2.66
CA LEU A 85 11.43 -8.19 -1.96
C LEU A 85 11.15 -9.09 -0.76
N LEU A 86 10.13 -8.77 0.05
CA LEU A 86 9.79 -9.56 1.23
C LEU A 86 9.32 -10.97 0.84
N PHE A 87 8.34 -11.08 -0.04
CA PHE A 87 7.76 -12.39 -0.41
C PHE A 87 8.68 -13.17 -1.35
N GLY A 88 9.36 -12.52 -2.29
CA GLY A 88 10.34 -13.18 -3.16
C GLY A 88 11.55 -13.72 -2.38
N THR A 89 12.00 -13.04 -1.31
CA THR A 89 13.05 -13.59 -0.44
C THR A 89 12.53 -14.73 0.41
N LEU A 90 11.32 -14.62 0.98
CA LEU A 90 10.70 -15.72 1.73
C LEU A 90 10.57 -16.97 0.87
N GLU A 91 10.08 -16.84 -0.36
CA GLU A 91 10.01 -17.95 -1.32
C GLU A 91 11.39 -18.55 -1.60
N PHE A 92 12.39 -17.72 -1.92
CA PHE A 92 13.76 -18.18 -2.20
C PHE A 92 14.38 -18.98 -1.04
N PHE A 93 14.15 -18.56 0.21
CA PHE A 93 14.70 -19.24 1.38
C PHE A 93 13.88 -20.44 1.85
N LEU A 94 12.56 -20.45 1.63
CA LEU A 94 11.66 -21.52 2.08
C LEU A 94 11.45 -22.61 1.03
N ALA A 95 11.78 -22.36 -0.23
CA ALA A 95 11.75 -23.32 -1.34
C ALA A 95 12.98 -23.15 -2.26
N PRO A 96 14.19 -23.53 -1.81
CA PRO A 96 15.43 -23.39 -2.60
C PRO A 96 15.45 -24.26 -3.87
N ASP A 97 14.69 -25.36 -3.86
CA ASP A 97 14.55 -26.29 -4.97
C ASP A 97 13.27 -25.92 -5.71
N GLY A 98 13.33 -24.86 -6.52
CA GLY A 98 12.33 -24.68 -7.56
C GLY A 98 12.21 -26.00 -8.32
N GLY A 99 11.02 -26.62 -8.28
CA GLY A 99 10.68 -27.69 -9.20
C GLY A 99 10.98 -27.20 -10.60
N ALA A 100 12.13 -27.57 -11.13
CA ALA A 100 12.35 -27.62 -12.55
C ALA A 100 11.31 -28.60 -13.11
N PRO A 101 10.78 -28.36 -14.32
CA PRO A 101 10.04 -29.41 -15.02
C PRO A 101 10.88 -30.69 -15.13
#